data_AF-A0A7X6UPL3-F1
#
_entry.id   AF-A0A7X6UPL3-F1
#
_cell.length_a   1.000
_cell.length_b   1.000
_cell.length_c   1.000
_cell.angle_alpha   90.00
_cell.angle_beta   90.00
_cell.angle_gamma   90.00
#
_symmetry.space_group_name_H-M   'P 1'
#
loop_
_entity.id
_entity.type
_entity.pdbx_description
1 polymer ?
#
loop_
_entity_poly.entity_id
_entity_poly.type
_entity_poly.pdbx_seq_one_letter_code
_entity_poly.pdbx_strand_id
1 'polypeptide(L)'
;MGATTYRGPCYGSVIAPTNIGSGGSGSAGGGAVLFKVTGETRVDGLIACDGNPNYTHSGAGGSINIKTGILRGRGTIQAMGGDRVDNGQVQGSGAGGRIAIILSEPGADFSPFTGTIQAYGGPGGYAGLGGGAGTVYLEDAATTFRYGSVIIDQQRTNYLRPTEFPPAGDFMEKETDRATFQLLSHTVMRLTDDFVVGDIWIDSPNAVLDLNFKTLRVNTGNHLLGSGTVINEGEIIWLSTGTIFKVK
;
A
#
# COMPACT_ATOMS: atom_id res chain seq x y z
N MET A 1 3.69 2.48 -10.15
CA MET A 1 3.81 3.52 -9.11
C MET A 1 5.16 4.21 -9.17
N GLY A 2 5.21 5.52 -8.94
CA GLY A 2 6.43 6.31 -8.68
C GLY A 2 6.07 7.59 -7.91
N ALA A 3 7.03 8.44 -7.58
CA ALA A 3 6.77 9.72 -6.87
C ALA A 3 7.55 10.87 -7.53
N THR A 4 6.84 11.94 -7.85
CA THR A 4 7.09 13.24 -8.53
C THR A 4 8.40 13.65 -9.27
N THR A 5 8.14 14.61 -10.20
CA THR A 5 8.89 15.45 -11.18
C THR A 5 9.92 14.83 -12.11
N TYR A 6 10.46 13.65 -11.78
CA TYR A 6 11.16 12.77 -12.73
C TYR A 6 10.64 11.33 -12.68
N ARG A 7 9.63 11.05 -11.85
CA ARG A 7 8.97 9.74 -11.67
C ARG A 7 7.46 9.96 -11.46
N GLY A 8 6.61 9.18 -12.14
CA GLY A 8 5.15 9.41 -12.18
C GLY A 8 4.43 8.96 -10.90
N PRO A 9 3.27 9.53 -10.52
CA PRO A 9 2.64 9.43 -9.19
C PRO A 9 2.15 8.02 -8.78
N CYS A 10 1.68 7.87 -7.53
CA CYS A 10 0.88 6.71 -7.12
C CYS A 10 -0.48 6.70 -7.83
N TYR A 11 -0.99 5.53 -8.20
CA TYR A 11 -2.29 5.35 -8.87
C TYR A 11 -2.90 4.00 -8.53
N GLY A 12 -4.17 3.83 -8.88
CA GLY A 12 -4.91 2.59 -8.75
C GLY A 12 -5.59 2.44 -7.40
N SER A 13 -6.69 1.69 -7.41
CA SER A 13 -7.45 1.31 -6.22
C SER A 13 -6.62 0.47 -5.25
N VAL A 14 -6.75 0.73 -3.95
CA VAL A 14 -6.13 -0.09 -2.91
C VAL A 14 -6.94 -1.34 -2.60
N ILE A 15 -8.27 -1.31 -2.75
CA ILE A 15 -9.14 -2.45 -2.42
C ILE A 15 -9.51 -3.33 -3.64
N ALA A 16 -9.36 -2.81 -4.86
CA ALA A 16 -9.64 -3.52 -6.10
C ALA A 16 -8.65 -3.15 -7.22
N PRO A 17 -7.34 -3.35 -7.03
CA PRO A 17 -6.32 -2.97 -7.99
C PRO A 17 -6.44 -3.75 -9.30
N THR A 18 -6.25 -3.07 -10.42
CA THR A 18 -6.24 -3.68 -11.77
C THR A 18 -5.14 -3.12 -12.68
N ASN A 19 -4.49 -2.03 -12.27
CA ASN A 19 -3.53 -1.31 -13.09
C ASN A 19 -2.17 -2.03 -13.13
N ILE A 20 -1.57 -2.10 -14.31
CA ILE A 20 -0.18 -2.55 -14.45
C ILE A 20 0.81 -1.53 -13.89
N GLY A 21 1.99 -2.01 -13.53
CA GLY A 21 3.11 -1.20 -13.06
C GLY A 21 3.68 -0.33 -14.18
N SER A 22 4.11 0.88 -13.84
CA SER A 22 4.80 1.77 -14.76
C SER A 22 6.15 1.20 -15.15
N GLY A 23 6.50 1.32 -16.43
CA GLY A 23 7.86 1.06 -16.90
C GLY A 23 8.86 2.10 -16.38
N GLY A 24 10.13 1.70 -16.36
CA GLY A 24 11.28 2.58 -16.18
C GLY A 24 11.97 2.89 -17.51
N SER A 25 13.26 3.25 -17.51
CA SER A 25 13.97 3.56 -18.77
C SER A 25 14.38 2.30 -19.50
N GLY A 26 13.45 1.73 -20.29
CA GLY A 26 13.64 0.47 -21.00
C GLY A 26 13.34 -0.79 -20.16
N SER A 27 12.84 -0.63 -18.92
CA SER A 27 12.39 -1.76 -18.08
C SER A 27 10.87 -1.79 -17.98
N ALA A 28 10.28 -2.98 -18.08
CA ALA A 28 8.86 -3.17 -17.87
C ALA A 28 8.46 -3.02 -16.39
N GLY A 29 7.27 -2.47 -16.14
CA GLY A 29 6.62 -2.59 -14.84
C GLY A 29 5.91 -3.95 -14.71
N GLY A 30 5.47 -4.27 -13.49
CA GLY A 30 4.76 -5.51 -13.21
C GLY A 30 3.40 -5.60 -13.88
N GLY A 31 2.97 -6.82 -14.19
CA GLY A 31 1.66 -7.09 -14.78
C GLY A 31 0.49 -6.95 -13.80
N ALA A 32 -0.65 -7.52 -14.16
CA ALA A 32 -1.81 -7.62 -13.27
C ALA A 32 -2.31 -9.07 -13.21
N VAL A 33 -2.58 -9.57 -12.01
CA VAL A 33 -3.20 -10.88 -11.76
C VAL A 33 -4.54 -10.66 -11.09
N LEU A 34 -5.61 -11.21 -11.68
CA LEU A 34 -6.98 -11.06 -11.22
C LEU A 34 -7.61 -12.44 -11.00
N PHE A 35 -7.80 -12.84 -9.74
CA PHE A 35 -8.45 -14.09 -9.38
C PHE A 35 -9.87 -13.82 -8.87
N LYS A 36 -10.82 -14.62 -9.37
CA LYS A 36 -12.19 -14.68 -8.87
C LYS A 36 -12.57 -16.14 -8.70
N VAL A 37 -12.34 -16.66 -7.50
CA VAL A 37 -12.51 -18.08 -7.14
C VAL A 37 -13.59 -18.16 -6.07
N THR A 38 -14.57 -19.05 -6.23
CA THR A 38 -15.64 -19.20 -5.23
C THR A 38 -15.25 -20.12 -4.07
N GLY A 39 -14.31 -21.04 -4.31
CA GLY A 39 -13.80 -21.99 -3.31
C GLY A 39 -12.42 -21.60 -2.79
N GLU A 40 -11.57 -22.61 -2.60
CA GLU A 40 -10.21 -22.41 -2.09
C GLU A 40 -9.24 -21.95 -3.19
N THR A 41 -8.43 -20.95 -2.88
CA THR A 41 -7.18 -20.66 -3.57
C THR A 41 -6.03 -21.11 -2.68
N ARG A 42 -5.21 -22.05 -3.17
CA ARG A 42 -4.01 -22.51 -2.47
C ARG A 42 -2.75 -21.97 -3.15
N VAL A 43 -1.93 -21.24 -2.41
CA VAL A 43 -0.66 -20.65 -2.90
C VAL A 43 0.50 -21.26 -2.12
N ASP A 44 1.13 -22.28 -2.69
CA ASP A 44 2.38 -22.86 -2.17
C ASP A 44 3.63 -22.39 -2.92
N GLY A 45 3.44 -21.76 -4.08
CA GLY A 45 4.50 -21.19 -4.92
C GLY A 45 4.53 -19.67 -4.88
N LEU A 46 4.81 -19.06 -6.03
CA LEU A 46 4.93 -17.61 -6.19
C LEU A 46 3.80 -17.07 -7.08
N ILE A 47 3.09 -16.06 -6.60
CA ILE A 47 2.30 -15.14 -7.43
C ILE A 47 3.04 -13.80 -7.39
N ALA A 48 3.52 -13.34 -8.55
CA ALA A 48 4.33 -12.13 -8.65
C ALA A 48 3.83 -11.19 -9.74
N CYS A 49 3.74 -9.90 -9.41
CA CYS A 49 3.54 -8.79 -10.32
C CYS A 49 4.66 -7.76 -10.12
N ASP A 50 5.91 -8.23 -10.13
CA ASP A 50 7.07 -7.39 -9.84
C ASP A 50 7.47 -6.54 -11.04
N GLY A 51 7.97 -5.33 -10.77
CA GLY A 51 8.62 -4.53 -11.79
C GLY A 51 10.04 -5.03 -12.09
N ASN A 52 10.48 -4.90 -13.35
CA ASN A 52 11.80 -5.38 -13.74
C ASN A 52 12.91 -4.47 -13.16
N PRO A 53 14.01 -5.05 -12.68
CA PRO A 53 15.17 -4.29 -12.26
C PRO A 53 15.83 -3.60 -13.46
N ASN A 54 16.54 -2.50 -13.19
CA ASN A 54 17.26 -1.77 -14.23
C ASN A 54 18.41 -0.95 -13.63
N TYR A 55 19.35 -0.55 -14.49
CA TYR A 55 20.38 0.45 -14.19
C TYR A 55 19.81 1.85 -14.17
N THR A 56 18.92 2.14 -15.12
CA THR A 56 18.36 3.47 -15.34
C THR A 56 16.86 3.47 -15.10
N HIS A 57 16.43 3.72 -13.87
CA HIS A 57 15.01 3.68 -13.48
C HIS A 57 14.38 2.29 -13.65
N SER A 58 14.10 1.60 -12.54
CA SER A 58 13.48 0.28 -12.58
C SER A 58 11.96 0.37 -12.71
N GLY A 59 11.33 -0.73 -13.19
CA GLY A 59 9.88 -0.81 -13.30
C GLY A 59 9.20 -0.89 -11.93
N ALA A 60 8.00 -0.35 -11.82
CA ALA A 60 7.20 -0.45 -10.62
C ALA A 60 6.45 -1.77 -10.50
N GLY A 61 6.10 -2.20 -9.29
CA GLY A 61 5.18 -3.29 -9.07
C GLY A 61 3.80 -3.01 -9.67
N GLY A 62 3.13 -4.09 -10.08
CA GLY A 62 1.79 -4.05 -10.68
C GLY A 62 0.69 -4.39 -9.68
N SER A 63 -0.34 -5.12 -10.14
CA SER A 63 -1.54 -5.38 -9.34
C SER A 63 -1.77 -6.87 -9.10
N ILE A 64 -2.14 -7.24 -7.87
CA ILE A 64 -2.67 -8.57 -7.55
C ILE A 64 -4.02 -8.37 -6.86
N ASN A 65 -5.09 -8.91 -7.44
CA ASN A 65 -6.44 -8.81 -6.90
C ASN A 65 -7.05 -10.20 -6.81
N ILE A 66 -7.14 -10.72 -5.60
CA ILE A 66 -7.60 -12.07 -5.32
C ILE A 66 -8.92 -11.98 -4.56
N LYS A 67 -10.00 -12.41 -5.19
CA LYS A 67 -11.28 -12.68 -4.52
C LYS A 67 -11.44 -14.19 -4.46
N THR A 68 -11.42 -14.76 -3.26
CA THR A 68 -11.46 -16.22 -3.05
C THR A 68 -12.42 -16.58 -1.93
N GLY A 69 -12.89 -17.82 -1.85
CA GLY A 69 -13.62 -18.31 -0.67
C GLY A 69 -12.69 -18.36 0.54
N ILE A 70 -11.68 -19.22 0.46
CA ILE A 70 -10.59 -19.37 1.43
C ILE A 70 -9.25 -19.16 0.72
N LEU A 71 -8.26 -18.59 1.42
CA LEU A 71 -6.85 -18.58 1.02
C LEU A 71 -6.06 -19.55 1.92
N ARG A 72 -5.30 -20.47 1.33
CA ARG A 72 -4.38 -21.38 2.06
C ARG A 72 -3.00 -21.40 1.45
N GLY A 73 -2.03 -21.91 2.20
CA GLY A 73 -0.71 -22.25 1.72
C GLY A 73 0.39 -21.49 2.44
N ARG A 74 1.61 -21.63 1.93
CA ARG A 74 2.84 -21.10 2.56
C ARG A 74 3.75 -20.38 1.57
N GLY A 75 3.24 -20.13 0.36
CA GLY A 75 3.96 -19.46 -0.71
C GLY A 75 4.04 -17.95 -0.53
N THR A 76 4.37 -17.26 -1.62
CA THR A 76 4.57 -15.80 -1.63
C THR A 76 3.64 -15.16 -2.64
N ILE A 77 3.00 -14.06 -2.23
CA ILE A 77 2.19 -13.19 -3.06
C ILE A 77 2.85 -11.81 -3.05
N GLN A 78 3.37 -11.35 -4.19
CA GLN A 78 4.17 -10.13 -4.21
C GLN A 78 3.98 -9.23 -5.42
N ALA A 79 4.06 -7.92 -5.18
CA ALA A 79 4.02 -6.89 -6.22
C ALA A 79 5.13 -5.87 -5.91
N MET A 80 6.37 -6.31 -6.10
CA MET A 80 7.56 -5.58 -5.70
C MET A 80 7.95 -4.55 -6.75
N GLY A 81 8.47 -3.41 -6.29
CA GLY A 81 9.19 -2.49 -7.15
C GLY A 81 10.54 -3.07 -7.55
N GLY A 82 10.90 -2.91 -8.83
CA GLY A 82 12.14 -3.41 -9.38
C GLY A 82 13.37 -2.76 -8.75
N ASP A 83 14.40 -3.57 -8.54
CA ASP A 83 15.63 -3.16 -7.87
C ASP A 83 16.52 -2.34 -8.79
N ARG A 84 17.35 -1.50 -8.19
CA ARG A 84 18.45 -0.86 -8.91
C ARG A 84 19.60 -1.86 -9.05
N VAL A 85 20.18 -1.95 -10.23
CA VAL A 85 21.46 -2.63 -10.43
C VAL A 85 22.59 -1.60 -10.28
N ASP A 86 23.52 -1.83 -9.35
CA ASP A 86 24.55 -0.83 -9.02
C ASP A 86 25.59 -0.64 -10.13
N ASN A 87 25.74 0.60 -10.61
CA ASN A 87 26.80 1.02 -11.52
C ASN A 87 27.44 2.37 -11.12
N GLY A 88 27.23 2.83 -9.88
CA GLY A 88 27.72 4.15 -9.42
C GLY A 88 26.91 5.38 -9.87
N GLN A 89 25.77 5.23 -10.57
CA GLN A 89 24.91 6.35 -10.96
C GLN A 89 23.74 6.60 -9.99
N VAL A 90 23.33 7.88 -9.88
CA VAL A 90 22.22 8.38 -9.05
C VAL A 90 20.89 8.18 -9.78
N GLN A 91 20.32 6.98 -9.69
CA GLN A 91 19.04 6.66 -10.32
C GLN A 91 18.20 5.79 -9.36
N GLY A 92 16.91 6.09 -9.30
CA GLY A 92 15.97 5.43 -8.40
C GLY A 92 15.38 4.14 -8.95
N SER A 93 14.86 3.36 -8.03
CA SER A 93 14.20 2.08 -8.22
C SER A 93 12.69 2.24 -8.48
N GLY A 94 12.03 1.11 -8.74
CA GLY A 94 10.58 1.05 -8.89
C GLY A 94 9.90 1.09 -7.52
N ALA A 95 8.73 1.73 -7.44
CA ALA A 95 7.88 1.62 -6.26
C ALA A 95 7.11 0.29 -6.23
N GLY A 96 6.63 -0.10 -5.05
CA GLY A 96 5.77 -1.26 -4.88
C GLY A 96 4.45 -1.15 -5.65
N GLY A 97 3.75 -2.27 -5.76
CA GLY A 97 2.46 -2.40 -6.42
C GLY A 97 1.28 -2.36 -5.45
N ARG A 98 0.14 -2.86 -5.89
CA ARG A 98 -1.09 -2.94 -5.10
C ARG A 98 -1.54 -4.39 -5.03
N ILE A 99 -1.70 -4.92 -3.82
CA ILE A 99 -2.25 -6.25 -3.57
C ILE A 99 -3.56 -6.08 -2.82
N ALA A 100 -4.62 -6.75 -3.26
CA ALA A 100 -5.86 -6.88 -2.51
C ALA A 100 -6.28 -8.34 -2.45
N ILE A 101 -6.62 -8.83 -1.26
CA ILE A 101 -7.16 -10.16 -1.04
C ILE A 101 -8.43 -10.05 -0.22
N ILE A 102 -9.53 -10.57 -0.77
CA ILE A 102 -10.85 -10.57 -0.15
C ILE A 102 -11.32 -12.02 -0.03
N LEU A 103 -11.59 -12.46 1.20
CA LEU A 103 -12.16 -13.76 1.51
C LEU A 103 -13.69 -13.65 1.53
N SER A 104 -14.37 -14.65 0.99
CA SER A 104 -15.83 -14.61 0.82
C SER A 104 -16.57 -15.79 1.44
N GLU A 105 -15.85 -16.84 1.87
CA GLU A 105 -16.48 -17.96 2.56
C GLU A 105 -16.80 -17.59 4.02
N PRO A 106 -18.05 -17.76 4.50
CA PRO A 106 -18.42 -17.39 5.86
C PRO A 106 -17.49 -17.99 6.92
N GLY A 107 -16.93 -17.13 7.78
CA GLY A 107 -15.98 -17.53 8.82
C GLY A 107 -14.54 -17.75 8.34
N ALA A 108 -14.23 -17.52 7.06
CA ALA A 108 -12.86 -17.55 6.56
C ALA A 108 -12.08 -16.33 7.07
N ASP A 109 -10.89 -16.61 7.58
CA ASP A 109 -9.87 -15.63 7.93
C ASP A 109 -8.54 -15.99 7.23
N PHE A 110 -7.50 -15.19 7.48
CA PHE A 110 -6.18 -15.40 6.87
C PHE A 110 -5.31 -16.41 7.62
N SER A 111 -5.75 -16.98 8.75
CA SER A 111 -4.96 -17.94 9.54
C SER A 111 -4.48 -19.19 8.77
N PRO A 112 -5.21 -19.71 7.76
CA PRO A 112 -4.74 -20.84 6.97
C PRO A 112 -3.63 -20.53 5.95
N PHE A 113 -3.35 -19.25 5.70
CA PHE A 113 -2.25 -18.80 4.87
C PHE A 113 -1.10 -18.34 5.75
N THR A 114 -0.03 -19.13 5.81
CA THR A 114 1.17 -18.81 6.61
C THR A 114 2.34 -18.35 5.74
N GLY A 115 2.04 -17.92 4.51
CA GLY A 115 3.00 -17.42 3.55
C GLY A 115 3.32 -15.94 3.76
N THR A 116 3.91 -15.32 2.75
CA THR A 116 4.24 -13.89 2.75
C THR A 116 3.42 -13.10 1.73
N ILE A 117 3.01 -11.90 2.11
CA ILE A 117 2.32 -10.94 1.23
C ILE A 117 3.10 -9.64 1.29
N GLN A 118 3.70 -9.21 0.18
CA GLN A 118 4.62 -8.07 0.18
C GLN A 118 4.54 -7.21 -1.07
N ALA A 119 4.56 -5.90 -0.89
CA ALA A 119 4.52 -4.93 -1.98
C ALA A 119 5.62 -3.87 -1.79
N TYR A 120 6.85 -4.27 -1.47
CA TYR A 120 7.90 -3.33 -1.12
C TYR A 120 8.42 -2.55 -2.34
N GLY A 121 8.78 -1.28 -2.15
CA GLY A 121 9.53 -0.51 -3.14
C GLY A 121 10.99 -0.94 -3.22
N GLY A 122 11.57 -0.85 -4.42
CA GLY A 122 12.96 -1.22 -4.69
C GLY A 122 13.95 -0.37 -3.88
N PRO A 123 15.12 -0.89 -3.50
CA PRO A 123 16.13 -0.13 -2.77
C PRO A 123 16.73 0.99 -3.60
N GLY A 124 16.95 2.13 -2.94
CA GLY A 124 17.52 3.33 -3.56
C GLY A 124 19.04 3.32 -3.73
N GLY A 125 19.74 2.35 -3.12
CA GLY A 125 21.20 2.31 -3.06
C GLY A 125 21.82 3.57 -2.43
N TYR A 126 23.06 3.89 -2.79
CA TYR A 126 23.84 5.02 -2.25
C TYR A 126 23.20 6.40 -2.45
N ALA A 127 22.38 6.56 -3.48
CA ALA A 127 21.78 7.86 -3.81
C ALA A 127 20.46 8.15 -3.08
N GLY A 128 19.96 7.17 -2.32
CA GLY A 128 18.74 7.33 -1.53
C GLY A 128 17.45 7.52 -2.35
N LEU A 129 17.42 7.05 -3.60
CA LEU A 129 16.26 7.22 -4.49
C LEU A 129 15.38 5.95 -4.50
N GLY A 130 15.06 5.42 -3.33
CA GLY A 130 14.25 4.20 -3.20
C GLY A 130 12.82 4.40 -3.68
N GLY A 131 12.18 3.35 -4.17
CA GLY A 131 10.76 3.35 -4.46
C GLY A 131 9.96 3.35 -3.16
N GLY A 132 8.82 4.04 -3.18
CA GLY A 132 7.86 3.95 -2.08
C GLY A 132 7.25 2.55 -1.99
N ALA A 133 6.80 2.19 -0.79
CA ALA A 133 6.05 0.96 -0.60
C ALA A 133 4.75 0.97 -1.42
N GLY A 134 4.29 -0.24 -1.72
CA GLY A 134 2.97 -0.53 -2.19
C GLY A 134 1.97 -0.66 -1.05
N THR A 135 0.78 -1.16 -1.36
CA THR A 135 -0.20 -1.53 -0.33
C THR A 135 -0.59 -2.99 -0.44
N VAL A 136 -0.93 -3.57 0.71
CA VAL A 136 -1.61 -4.85 0.83
C VAL A 136 -2.94 -4.60 1.52
N TYR A 137 -4.04 -4.84 0.82
CA TYR A 137 -5.39 -4.81 1.37
C TYR A 137 -5.87 -6.22 1.71
N LEU A 138 -6.32 -6.43 2.95
CA LEU A 138 -6.84 -7.70 3.43
C LEU A 138 -8.25 -7.49 4.01
N GLU A 139 -9.23 -8.19 3.45
CA GLU A 139 -10.61 -8.24 3.95
C GLU A 139 -10.98 -9.71 4.19
N ASP A 140 -11.18 -10.08 5.46
CA ASP A 140 -11.68 -11.41 5.79
C ASP A 140 -13.21 -11.49 5.62
N ALA A 141 -13.79 -12.69 5.73
CA ALA A 141 -15.21 -12.85 5.48
C ALA A 141 -16.11 -12.31 6.60
N ALA A 142 -15.57 -12.06 7.80
CA ALA A 142 -16.29 -11.44 8.91
C ALA A 142 -16.27 -9.91 8.83
N THR A 143 -15.34 -9.36 8.05
CA THR A 143 -15.16 -7.93 7.83
C THR A 143 -16.35 -7.39 7.04
N THR A 144 -16.94 -6.30 7.54
CA THR A 144 -17.97 -5.60 6.78
C THR A 144 -17.33 -5.05 5.50
N PHE A 145 -18.04 -5.10 4.37
CA PHE A 145 -17.53 -4.61 3.09
C PHE A 145 -16.81 -3.24 3.22
N ARG A 146 -15.53 -3.22 2.79
CA ARG A 146 -14.56 -2.11 2.85
C ARG A 146 -13.94 -1.80 4.22
N TYR A 147 -14.16 -2.61 5.26
CA TYR A 147 -13.56 -2.43 6.59
C TYR A 147 -12.20 -3.13 6.76
N GLY A 148 -11.66 -3.75 5.69
CA GLY A 148 -10.38 -4.44 5.73
C GLY A 148 -9.18 -3.53 6.06
N SER A 149 -8.03 -4.16 6.27
CA SER A 149 -6.78 -3.47 6.59
C SER A 149 -6.01 -3.13 5.32
N VAL A 150 -5.60 -1.86 5.18
CA VAL A 150 -4.61 -1.40 4.20
C VAL A 150 -3.26 -1.32 4.90
N ILE A 151 -2.40 -2.28 4.61
CA ILE A 151 -1.05 -2.38 5.18
C ILE A 151 -0.06 -1.73 4.22
N ILE A 152 0.77 -0.83 4.75
CA ILE A 152 1.90 -0.23 4.04
C ILE A 152 3.16 -0.59 4.83
N ASP A 153 3.94 -1.50 4.27
CA ASP A 153 5.13 -2.06 4.90
C ASP A 153 6.35 -1.91 3.97
N GLN A 154 7.52 -1.69 4.58
CA GLN A 154 8.78 -1.51 3.87
C GLN A 154 9.92 -2.09 4.71
N GLN A 155 10.24 -3.37 4.46
CA GLN A 155 11.30 -4.09 5.17
C GLN A 155 12.66 -4.06 4.45
N ARG A 156 12.69 -3.57 3.21
CA ARG A 156 13.95 -3.32 2.48
C ARG A 156 14.50 -1.95 2.85
N THR A 157 15.81 -1.87 3.09
CA THR A 157 16.51 -0.64 3.51
C THR A 157 16.41 0.43 2.43
N ASN A 158 15.53 1.41 2.65
CA ASN A 158 15.23 2.45 1.67
C ASN A 158 15.38 3.83 2.32
N TYR A 159 16.04 4.76 1.63
CA TYR A 159 15.70 6.17 1.75
C TYR A 159 14.35 6.35 1.06
N LEU A 160 13.35 6.71 1.85
CA LEU A 160 11.96 6.41 1.57
C LEU A 160 11.34 7.47 0.70
N ARG A 161 10.96 7.09 -0.51
CA ARG A 161 9.89 7.84 -1.20
C ARG A 161 8.56 7.50 -0.52
N PRO A 162 7.65 8.48 -0.41
CA PRO A 162 6.36 8.24 0.20
C PRO A 162 5.48 7.38 -0.70
N THR A 163 4.58 6.64 -0.05
CA THR A 163 3.34 6.14 -0.65
C THR A 163 2.31 7.26 -0.56
N GLU A 164 1.84 7.76 -1.70
CA GLU A 164 1.02 8.98 -1.78
C GLU A 164 -0.48 8.65 -1.71
N PHE A 165 -1.23 9.47 -0.96
CA PHE A 165 -2.69 9.37 -0.81
C PHE A 165 -3.40 10.73 -0.84
N PRO A 166 -4.59 10.85 -1.47
CA PRO A 166 -5.16 9.85 -2.37
C PRO A 166 -4.25 9.61 -3.59
N PRO A 167 -4.30 8.42 -4.22
CA PRO A 167 -3.58 8.21 -5.47
C PRO A 167 -3.99 9.25 -6.52
N ALA A 168 -3.10 9.62 -7.43
CA ALA A 168 -3.35 10.68 -8.41
C ALA A 168 -4.46 10.33 -9.44
N GLY A 169 -4.82 9.05 -9.56
CA GLY A 169 -5.87 8.57 -10.44
C GLY A 169 -6.15 7.09 -10.26
N ASP A 170 -7.18 6.61 -10.96
CA ASP A 170 -7.60 5.20 -11.01
C ASP A 170 -7.97 4.57 -9.65
N PHE A 171 -8.25 5.41 -8.65
CA PHE A 171 -8.77 5.00 -7.34
C PHE A 171 -10.30 5.01 -7.35
N MET A 172 -10.92 4.28 -6.43
CA MET A 172 -12.37 4.27 -6.26
C MET A 172 -12.79 5.30 -5.22
N GLU A 173 -13.83 6.08 -5.53
CA GLU A 173 -14.38 7.06 -4.59
C GLU A 173 -14.76 6.37 -3.25
N LYS A 174 -14.28 6.94 -2.14
CA LYS A 174 -14.56 6.47 -0.77
C LYS A 174 -14.15 5.02 -0.51
N GLU A 175 -13.16 4.50 -1.23
CA GLU A 175 -12.68 3.13 -1.00
C GLU A 175 -11.97 2.97 0.34
N THR A 176 -11.45 4.07 0.90
CA THR A 176 -10.64 4.08 2.12
C THR A 176 -11.38 4.61 3.34
N ASP A 177 -12.55 5.24 3.18
CA ASP A 177 -13.36 5.83 4.25
C ASP A 177 -13.69 4.88 5.41
N ARG A 178 -13.56 3.57 5.20
CA ARG A 178 -13.85 2.51 6.17
C ARG A 178 -12.66 1.60 6.44
N ALA A 179 -11.61 1.67 5.62
CA ALA A 179 -10.46 0.80 5.75
C ALA A 179 -9.53 1.27 6.87
N THR A 180 -8.92 0.32 7.57
CA THR A 180 -7.93 0.61 8.62
C THR A 180 -6.54 0.64 8.01
N PHE A 181 -5.86 1.77 8.08
CA PHE A 181 -4.49 1.90 7.58
C PHE A 181 -3.48 1.48 8.65
N GLN A 182 -2.51 0.67 8.28
CA GLN A 182 -1.42 0.23 9.16
C GLN A 182 -0.07 0.52 8.51
N LEU A 183 0.70 1.42 9.12
CA LEU A 183 2.01 1.82 8.64
C LEU A 183 3.07 1.06 9.45
N LEU A 184 3.78 0.16 8.78
CA LEU A 184 4.75 -0.75 9.40
C LEU A 184 6.19 -0.40 8.99
N SER A 185 7.16 -0.96 9.72
CA SER A 185 8.60 -0.91 9.40
C SER A 185 9.08 0.49 9.00
N HIS A 186 9.82 0.62 7.90
CA HIS A 186 10.37 1.88 7.40
C HIS A 186 9.44 2.54 6.38
N THR A 187 8.16 2.72 6.68
CA THR A 187 7.21 3.28 5.70
C THR A 187 7.09 4.80 5.81
N VAL A 188 6.91 5.48 4.67
CA VAL A 188 6.37 6.86 4.65
C VAL A 188 5.04 6.85 3.88
N MET A 189 3.97 7.32 4.51
CA MET A 189 2.71 7.67 3.86
C MET A 189 2.64 9.19 3.76
N ARG A 190 2.41 9.76 2.57
CA ARG A 190 2.27 11.21 2.37
C ARG A 190 0.90 11.57 1.83
N LEU A 191 0.33 12.63 2.37
CA LEU A 191 -0.87 13.23 1.81
C LEU A 191 -0.54 14.13 0.62
N THR A 192 -1.19 13.89 -0.51
CA THR A 192 -1.16 14.76 -1.69
C THR A 192 -2.40 15.63 -1.79
N ASP A 193 -3.47 15.25 -1.10
CA ASP A 193 -4.70 16.03 -0.90
C ASP A 193 -5.33 15.68 0.45
N ASP A 194 -6.40 16.38 0.83
CA ASP A 194 -7.25 15.97 1.95
C ASP A 194 -7.74 14.54 1.75
N PHE A 195 -7.64 13.73 2.81
CA PHE A 195 -7.84 12.29 2.72
C PHE A 195 -8.67 11.74 3.86
N VAL A 196 -9.42 10.67 3.61
CA VAL A 196 -10.30 10.02 4.58
C VAL A 196 -9.94 8.55 4.72
N VAL A 197 -9.81 8.10 5.97
CA VAL A 197 -9.58 6.70 6.33
C VAL A 197 -10.62 6.24 7.34
N GLY A 198 -10.91 4.93 7.38
CA GLY A 198 -11.72 4.33 8.44
C GLY A 198 -11.06 4.50 9.80
N ASP A 199 -9.80 4.08 9.84
CA ASP A 199 -8.93 4.17 11.01
C ASP A 199 -7.45 4.20 10.57
N ILE A 200 -6.52 4.56 11.46
CA ILE A 200 -5.08 4.59 11.16
C ILE A 200 -4.20 4.28 12.37
N TRP A 201 -3.21 3.42 12.14
CA TRP A 201 -2.18 3.02 13.11
C TRP A 201 -0.78 3.14 12.49
N ILE A 202 0.16 3.71 13.24
CA ILE A 202 1.58 3.88 12.91
C ILE A 202 2.39 2.95 13.82
N ASP A 203 2.41 1.67 13.45
CA ASP A 203 2.86 0.56 14.28
C ASP A 203 4.37 0.30 14.22
N SER A 204 5.16 1.31 13.87
CA SER A 204 6.61 1.24 13.93
C SER A 204 7.23 2.60 14.27
N PRO A 205 8.27 2.66 15.12
CA PRO A 205 8.99 3.91 15.37
C PRO A 205 9.70 4.46 14.12
N ASN A 206 9.87 3.64 13.08
CA ASN A 206 10.47 4.03 11.81
C ASN A 206 9.43 4.41 10.75
N ALA A 207 8.13 4.29 11.05
CA ALA A 207 7.06 4.64 10.15
C ALA A 207 6.66 6.12 10.32
N VAL A 208 6.34 6.77 9.21
CA VAL A 208 6.06 8.19 9.14
C VAL A 208 4.75 8.45 8.41
N LEU A 209 3.88 9.24 9.03
CA LEU A 209 2.78 9.93 8.37
C LEU A 209 3.21 11.37 8.08
N ASP A 210 3.27 11.72 6.80
CA ASP A 210 3.58 13.05 6.31
C ASP A 210 2.29 13.76 5.88
N LEU A 211 1.85 14.74 6.68
CA LEU A 211 0.60 15.46 6.42
C LEU A 211 0.70 16.46 5.28
N ASN A 212 1.90 16.97 4.96
CA ASN A 212 2.16 17.81 3.79
C ASN A 212 1.12 18.93 3.56
N PHE A 213 0.78 19.66 4.62
CA PHE A 213 -0.19 20.76 4.66
C PHE A 213 -1.65 20.34 4.36
N LYS A 214 -1.99 19.06 4.56
CA LYS A 214 -3.31 18.47 4.31
C LYS A 214 -4.01 18.04 5.58
N THR A 215 -5.31 17.78 5.47
CA THR A 215 -6.12 17.20 6.52
C THR A 215 -6.33 15.70 6.31
N LEU A 216 -5.98 14.89 7.30
CA LEU A 216 -6.42 13.50 7.43
C LEU A 216 -7.70 13.45 8.28
N ARG A 217 -8.79 12.94 7.71
CA ARG A 217 -10.01 12.65 8.46
C ARG A 217 -10.04 11.16 8.80
N VAL A 218 -10.22 10.85 10.08
CA VAL A 218 -10.22 9.48 10.58
C VAL A 218 -11.61 9.14 11.10
N ASN A 219 -12.25 8.14 10.47
CA ASN A 219 -13.64 7.78 10.71
C ASN A 219 -13.86 6.87 11.94
N THR A 220 -13.05 7.05 12.97
CA THR A 220 -13.20 6.40 14.27
C THR A 220 -13.00 7.40 15.41
N GLY A 221 -13.30 6.97 16.64
CA GLY A 221 -13.02 7.74 17.84
C GLY A 221 -11.50 7.89 18.06
N ASN A 222 -11.08 9.03 18.60
CA ASN A 222 -9.67 9.34 18.81
C ASN A 222 -8.97 8.29 19.71
N HIS A 223 -7.79 7.85 19.27
CA HIS A 223 -6.85 7.03 20.04
C HIS A 223 -5.40 7.46 19.73
N LEU A 224 -4.45 6.91 20.49
CA LEU A 224 -3.03 7.08 20.19
C LEU A 224 -2.70 6.40 18.85
N LEU A 225 -2.01 7.13 17.97
CA LEU A 225 -1.65 6.65 16.63
C LEU A 225 -0.66 5.48 16.63
N GLY A 226 0.09 5.24 17.71
CA GLY A 226 1.13 4.20 17.76
C GLY A 226 2.51 4.77 18.06
N SER A 227 3.55 4.10 17.58
CA SER A 227 4.95 4.40 17.93
C SER A 227 5.70 5.24 16.92
N GLY A 228 5.16 5.43 15.71
CA GLY A 228 5.81 6.21 14.66
C GLY A 228 5.60 7.71 14.79
N THR A 229 5.98 8.43 13.73
CA THR A 229 6.04 9.91 13.74
C THR A 229 5.07 10.51 12.74
N VAL A 230 4.46 11.64 13.13
CA VAL A 230 3.73 12.52 12.21
C VAL A 230 4.61 13.73 11.91
N ILE A 231 4.79 14.07 10.64
CA ILE A 231 5.65 15.17 10.20
C ILE A 231 4.91 16.15 9.28
N ASN A 232 5.53 17.34 9.14
CA ASN A 232 5.05 18.49 8.38
C ASN A 232 3.74 19.07 8.93
N GLU A 233 3.44 20.31 8.55
CA GLU A 233 2.19 20.96 8.97
C GLU A 233 0.98 20.23 8.36
N GLY A 234 -0.17 20.33 9.02
CA GLY A 234 -1.42 19.69 8.62
C GLY A 234 -2.30 19.39 9.82
N GLU A 235 -3.40 18.68 9.61
CA GLU A 235 -4.36 18.37 10.67
C GLU A 235 -4.82 16.91 10.61
N ILE A 236 -5.04 16.30 11.78
CA ILE A 236 -5.76 15.02 11.90
C ILE A 236 -7.08 15.30 12.61
N ILE A 237 -8.19 15.11 11.90
CA ILE A 237 -9.54 15.28 12.42
C ILE A 237 -10.15 13.90 12.65
N TRP A 238 -10.45 13.59 13.91
CA TRP A 238 -11.14 12.36 14.29
C TRP A 238 -12.65 12.57 14.24
N LEU A 239 -13.40 11.54 13.85
CA LEU A 239 -14.84 11.54 14.11
C LEU A 239 -15.06 11.58 15.62
N SER A 240 -15.77 12.61 16.09
CA SER A 240 -16.23 12.61 17.48
C SER A 240 -17.23 11.47 17.66
N THR A 241 -16.93 10.53 18.56
CA THR A 241 -17.92 9.57 19.03
C THR A 241 -19.03 10.33 19.78
N GLY A 242 -20.10 10.67 19.06
CA GLY A 242 -21.40 11.06 19.61
C GLY A 242 -21.63 12.56 19.84
N THR A 243 -22.64 13.08 19.12
CA THR A 243 -23.41 14.33 19.36
C THR A 243 -22.77 15.65 18.93
N ILE A 244 -23.42 16.30 17.97
CA ILE A 244 -23.23 17.69 17.55
C ILE A 244 -23.62 18.61 18.71
N PHE A 245 -22.67 19.33 19.32
CA PHE A 245 -23.00 20.53 20.09
C PHE A 245 -23.10 21.72 19.12
N LYS A 246 -24.34 22.12 18.80
CA LYS A 246 -24.59 23.48 18.29
C LYS A 246 -24.56 24.42 19.48
N VAL A 247 -23.54 25.27 19.58
CA VAL A 247 -23.60 26.47 20.40
C VAL A 247 -24.28 27.55 19.56
N LYS A 248 -25.33 28.17 20.12
CA LYS A 248 -25.94 29.39 19.55
C LYS A 248 -25.03 30.59 19.80
#